data_AF-A0A2E7MPD8-F1
#
_entry.id   AF-A0A2E7MPD8-F1
#
_cell.length_a   1.000
_cell.length_b   1.000
_cell.length_c   1.000
_cell.angle_alpha   90.00
_cell.angle_beta   90.00
_cell.angle_gamma   90.00
#
_symmetry.space_group_name_H-M   'P 1'
#
loop_
_entity.id
_entity.type
_entity.pdbx_description
1 polymer ?
#
loop_
_entity_poly.entity_id
_entity_poly.type
_entity_poly.pdbx_seq_one_letter_code
_entity_poly.pdbx_strand_id
1 'polypeptide(L)'
;IAAAAGIKVFCTGGIGGVHHGYSESGDLSADLFALARHKVVCVCAGAKAFLDLSRTLEMLESLGVPVLGWKTSDFPAFYLRSSRLPISSVEDPETIVSVYENASALGLPQGILVGVPIPEEYALDPETSWALIDRALVEAKEAGVNGPEVTPFILELVERETHGESVPANLALLENNAEVAVEIAKRFQQQLV
;
A
#
# COMPACT_ATOMS: atom_id res chain seq x y z
N ILE A 1 14.52 9.82 2.89
CA ILE A 1 15.91 9.31 2.81
C ILE A 1 16.20 8.72 1.44
N ALA A 2 15.49 7.68 0.99
CA ALA A 2 15.68 7.04 -0.33
C ALA A 2 15.80 8.05 -1.50
N ALA A 3 14.82 8.94 -1.64
CA ALA A 3 14.83 9.99 -2.67
C ALA A 3 16.11 10.87 -2.62
N ALA A 4 16.53 11.30 -1.43
CA ALA A 4 17.72 12.13 -1.25
C ALA A 4 19.02 11.37 -1.58
N ALA A 5 19.02 10.04 -1.44
CA ALA A 5 20.12 9.17 -1.82
C ALA A 5 20.09 8.76 -3.31
N GLY A 6 19.11 9.22 -4.09
CA GLY A 6 18.93 8.82 -5.49
C GLY A 6 18.37 7.40 -5.69
N ILE A 7 17.86 6.77 -4.62
CA ILE A 7 17.19 5.46 -4.69
C ILE A 7 15.78 5.66 -5.25
N LYS A 8 15.52 5.07 -6.42
CA LYS A 8 14.26 5.25 -7.17
C LYS A 8 13.14 4.31 -6.74
N VAL A 9 13.45 3.16 -6.14
CA VAL A 9 12.46 2.12 -5.79
C VAL A 9 12.57 1.79 -4.30
N PHE A 10 11.42 1.71 -3.64
CA PHE A 10 11.25 1.34 -2.24
C PHE A 10 10.13 0.31 -2.14
N CYS A 11 10.29 -0.72 -1.29
CA CYS A 11 9.25 -1.71 -1.05
C CYS A 11 8.90 -1.79 0.44
N THR A 12 7.63 -2.08 0.73
CA THR A 12 7.12 -2.32 2.07
C THR A 12 5.95 -3.32 2.01
N GLY A 13 5.40 -3.71 3.16
CA GLY A 13 4.24 -4.59 3.20
C GLY A 13 2.99 -3.87 2.69
N GLY A 14 2.60 -2.80 3.38
CA GLY A 14 1.46 -1.95 3.03
C GLY A 14 1.67 -0.55 3.59
N ILE A 15 1.27 0.47 2.83
CA ILE A 15 1.39 1.86 3.30
C ILE A 15 0.38 2.16 4.42
N GLY A 16 0.63 3.22 5.18
CA GLY A 16 -0.43 3.90 5.91
C GLY A 16 -1.39 4.64 4.96
N GLY A 17 -2.43 5.24 5.51
CA GLY A 17 -3.44 5.91 4.71
C GLY A 17 -4.38 6.78 5.53
N VAL A 18 -5.60 6.97 5.04
CA VAL A 18 -6.67 7.64 5.77
C VAL A 18 -7.28 6.65 6.76
N HIS A 19 -7.38 7.02 8.03
CA HIS A 19 -8.03 6.17 9.03
C HIS A 19 -9.56 6.33 9.00
N HIS A 20 -10.29 5.30 9.43
CA HIS A 20 -11.73 5.43 9.64
C HIS A 20 -12.02 6.54 10.68
N GLY A 21 -13.05 7.34 10.43
CA GLY A 21 -13.37 8.49 11.29
C GLY A 21 -12.50 9.73 11.07
N TYR A 22 -11.68 9.76 10.00
CA TYR A 22 -10.80 10.89 9.65
C TYR A 22 -11.47 12.28 9.70
N SER A 23 -12.75 12.40 9.31
CA SER A 23 -13.47 13.68 9.35
C SER A 23 -13.62 14.27 10.76
N GLU A 24 -13.49 13.45 11.80
CA GLU A 24 -13.57 13.85 13.20
C GLU A 24 -12.19 13.87 13.87
N SER A 25 -11.37 12.84 13.62
CA SER A 25 -10.07 12.66 14.28
C SER A 25 -8.92 13.43 13.63
N GLY A 26 -9.01 13.67 12.31
CA GLY A 26 -7.88 14.14 11.50
C GLY A 26 -6.74 13.11 11.35
N ASP A 27 -6.97 11.84 11.72
CA ASP A 27 -5.94 10.80 11.70
C ASP A 27 -5.60 10.36 10.27
N LEU A 28 -4.42 10.78 9.83
CA LEU A 28 -3.95 10.67 8.45
C LEU A 28 -2.47 10.33 8.43
N SER A 29 -2.11 9.25 7.72
CA SER A 29 -0.71 8.85 7.62
C SER A 29 0.12 9.88 6.87
N ALA A 30 1.30 10.18 7.44
CA ALA A 30 2.32 10.99 6.78
C ALA A 30 2.85 10.35 5.48
N ASP A 31 2.64 9.04 5.28
CA ASP A 31 3.05 8.33 4.07
C ASP A 31 2.47 8.96 2.79
N LEU A 32 1.21 9.42 2.84
CA LEU A 32 0.55 10.02 1.67
C LEU A 32 1.25 11.31 1.25
N PHE A 33 1.62 12.15 2.22
CA PHE A 33 2.39 13.37 1.96
C PHE A 33 3.83 13.08 1.55
N ALA A 34 4.43 12.01 2.08
CA ALA A 34 5.75 11.58 1.65
C ALA A 34 5.73 11.16 0.18
N LEU A 35 4.75 10.37 -0.24
CA LEU A 35 4.55 10.00 -1.65
C LEU A 35 4.31 11.22 -2.54
N ALA A 36 3.57 12.23 -2.07
CA ALA A 36 3.33 13.45 -2.83
C ALA A 36 4.58 14.34 -3.01
N ARG A 37 5.59 14.20 -2.14
CA ARG A 37 6.75 15.11 -2.07
C ARG A 37 8.08 14.45 -2.42
N HIS A 38 8.13 13.14 -2.49
CA HIS A 38 9.36 12.38 -2.68
C HIS A 38 9.22 11.43 -3.86
N LYS A 39 10.01 11.70 -4.89
CA LYS A 39 10.07 10.95 -6.13
C LYS A 39 10.70 9.56 -5.91
N VAL A 40 9.85 8.60 -5.56
CA VAL A 40 10.18 7.18 -5.36
C VAL A 40 9.01 6.34 -5.86
N VAL A 41 9.29 5.21 -6.51
CA VAL A 41 8.31 4.16 -6.77
C VAL A 41 8.17 3.31 -5.50
N CYS A 42 7.03 3.41 -4.83
CA CYS A 42 6.71 2.64 -3.63
C CYS A 42 5.90 1.39 -4.03
N VAL A 43 6.47 0.22 -3.83
CA VAL A 43 5.86 -1.08 -4.13
C VAL A 43 5.33 -1.70 -2.84
N CYS A 44 4.04 -2.04 -2.80
CA CYS A 44 3.40 -2.60 -1.61
C CYS A 44 2.11 -3.35 -1.95
N ALA A 45 1.54 -4.07 -0.98
CA ALA A 45 0.24 -4.72 -1.07
C ALA A 45 -0.93 -3.74 -0.82
N GLY A 46 -0.84 -2.54 -1.39
CA GLY A 46 -1.78 -1.44 -1.16
C GLY A 46 -1.65 -0.82 0.24
N ALA A 47 -2.76 -0.29 0.76
CA ALA A 47 -2.83 0.23 2.12
C ALA A 47 -3.32 -0.87 3.07
N LYS A 48 -2.92 -0.80 4.35
CA LYS A 48 -3.34 -1.77 5.37
C LYS A 48 -4.88 -1.86 5.42
N ALA A 49 -5.41 -3.08 5.45
CA ALA A 49 -6.83 -3.36 5.20
C ALA A 49 -7.81 -2.67 6.17
N PHE A 50 -7.36 -2.32 7.38
CA PHE A 50 -8.15 -1.62 8.39
C PHE A 50 -8.19 -0.10 8.22
N LEU A 51 -7.62 0.43 7.14
CA LEU A 51 -7.71 1.85 6.79
C LEU A 51 -8.93 2.09 5.89
N ASP A 52 -9.36 3.35 5.80
CA ASP A 52 -10.36 3.77 4.83
C ASP A 52 -9.71 3.81 3.43
N LEU A 53 -9.77 2.68 2.72
CA LEU A 53 -9.09 2.49 1.43
C LEU A 53 -9.65 3.43 0.36
N SER A 54 -10.97 3.66 0.35
CA SER A 54 -11.62 4.57 -0.60
C SER A 54 -11.13 5.99 -0.39
N ARG A 55 -11.13 6.50 0.85
CA ARG A 55 -10.59 7.83 1.14
C ARG A 55 -9.08 7.91 0.92
N THR A 56 -8.36 6.82 1.12
CA THR A 56 -6.91 6.77 0.82
C THR A 56 -6.65 6.99 -0.66
N LEU A 57 -7.41 6.34 -1.55
CA LEU A 57 -7.31 6.59 -3.00
C LEU A 57 -7.70 8.02 -3.38
N GLU A 58 -8.80 8.55 -2.83
CA GLU A 58 -9.23 9.94 -3.06
C GLU A 58 -8.18 10.97 -2.60
N MET A 59 -7.52 10.71 -1.48
CA MET A 59 -6.43 11.56 -0.99
C MET A 59 -5.20 11.46 -1.88
N LEU A 60 -4.81 10.26 -2.32
CA LEU A 60 -3.70 10.07 -3.26
C LEU A 60 -3.96 10.79 -4.59
N GLU A 61 -5.19 10.71 -5.11
CA GLU A 61 -5.63 11.47 -6.29
C GLU A 61 -5.50 12.97 -6.06
N SER A 62 -6.03 13.48 -4.94
CA SER A 62 -5.96 14.91 -4.58
C SER A 62 -4.53 15.42 -4.44
N LEU A 63 -3.61 14.55 -3.98
CA LEU A 63 -2.19 14.83 -3.85
C LEU A 63 -1.41 14.63 -5.17
N GLY A 64 -2.07 14.20 -6.24
CA GLY A 64 -1.47 13.96 -7.55
C GLY A 64 -0.54 12.75 -7.61
N VAL A 65 -0.68 11.79 -6.67
CA VAL A 65 0.12 10.57 -6.61
C VAL A 65 -0.51 9.50 -7.50
N PRO A 66 0.16 9.04 -8.58
CA PRO A 66 -0.35 7.95 -9.39
C PRO A 66 -0.39 6.64 -8.61
N VAL A 67 -1.50 5.90 -8.73
CA VAL A 67 -1.68 4.57 -8.18
C VAL A 67 -1.83 3.57 -9.32
N LEU A 68 -0.91 2.62 -9.40
CA LEU A 68 -0.84 1.60 -10.46
C LEU A 68 -0.96 0.21 -9.83
N GLY A 69 -1.75 -0.67 -10.44
CA GLY A 69 -1.88 -2.06 -10.02
C GLY A 69 -0.97 -2.97 -10.84
N TRP A 70 -0.10 -3.72 -10.19
CA TRP A 70 0.75 -4.70 -10.87
C TRP A 70 -0.08 -5.92 -11.29
N LYS A 71 -0.39 -6.02 -12.59
CA LYS A 71 -1.20 -7.10 -13.18
C LYS A 71 -2.58 -7.23 -12.49
N THR A 72 -3.13 -6.11 -12.05
CA THR A 72 -4.44 -6.02 -11.39
C THR A 72 -5.06 -4.66 -11.66
N SER A 73 -6.38 -4.64 -11.89
CA SER A 73 -7.17 -3.41 -11.98
C SER A 73 -7.90 -3.07 -10.67
N ASP A 74 -7.60 -3.79 -9.59
CA ASP A 74 -8.21 -3.61 -8.28
C ASP A 74 -7.15 -3.29 -7.23
N PHE A 75 -7.41 -2.30 -6.38
CA PHE A 75 -6.48 -1.89 -5.34
C PHE A 75 -6.35 -2.98 -4.27
N PRO A 76 -5.15 -3.54 -4.04
CA PRO A 76 -4.97 -4.57 -3.02
C PRO A 76 -5.26 -4.04 -1.61
N ALA A 77 -5.83 -4.89 -0.77
CA ALA A 77 -6.17 -4.61 0.63
C ALA A 77 -5.28 -5.43 1.56
N PHE A 78 -3.96 -5.30 1.41
CA PHE A 78 -2.95 -5.93 2.25
C PHE A 78 -3.05 -7.47 2.28
N TYR A 79 -3.70 -8.05 3.30
CA TYR A 79 -3.97 -9.49 3.38
C TYR A 79 -4.98 -10.00 2.35
N LEU A 80 -5.74 -9.09 1.76
CA LEU A 80 -6.78 -9.38 0.79
C LEU A 80 -6.34 -8.93 -0.59
N ARG A 81 -6.55 -9.82 -1.57
CA ARG A 81 -6.21 -9.55 -2.98
C ARG A 81 -6.99 -8.38 -3.58
N SER A 82 -8.18 -8.11 -3.06
CA SER A 82 -9.10 -7.12 -3.63
C SER A 82 -9.78 -6.29 -2.55
N SER A 83 -9.82 -4.97 -2.77
CA SER A 83 -10.64 -4.01 -2.03
C SER A 83 -11.95 -3.66 -2.75
N ARG A 84 -12.12 -4.12 -3.99
CA ARG A 84 -13.21 -3.73 -4.91
C ARG A 84 -13.14 -2.27 -5.37
N LEU A 85 -11.96 -1.64 -5.22
CA LEU A 85 -11.71 -0.27 -5.65
C LEU A 85 -10.86 -0.28 -6.93
N PRO A 86 -11.35 0.30 -8.04
CA PRO A 86 -10.67 0.24 -9.31
C PRO A 86 -9.42 1.12 -9.35
N ILE A 87 -8.36 0.62 -9.98
CA ILE A 87 -7.12 1.36 -10.29
C ILE A 87 -6.63 0.99 -11.69
N SER A 88 -5.67 1.74 -12.22
CA SER A 88 -5.06 1.43 -13.53
C SER A 88 -4.10 0.24 -13.43
N SER A 89 -4.36 -0.83 -14.19
CA SER A 89 -3.45 -1.99 -14.30
C SER A 89 -2.24 -1.66 -15.17
N VAL A 90 -1.08 -2.22 -14.80
CA VAL A 90 0.14 -2.25 -15.60
C VAL A 90 0.69 -3.67 -15.64
N GLU A 91 1.20 -4.08 -16.80
CA GLU A 91 1.61 -5.47 -17.04
C GLU A 91 3.13 -5.68 -16.96
N ASP A 92 3.89 -4.60 -16.99
CA ASP A 92 5.34 -4.60 -17.19
C ASP A 92 6.05 -3.45 -16.45
N PRO A 93 7.35 -3.61 -16.12
CA PRO A 93 8.11 -2.57 -15.42
C PRO A 93 8.42 -1.36 -16.32
N GLU A 94 8.46 -1.52 -17.65
CA GLU A 94 8.68 -0.45 -18.63
C GLU A 94 7.67 0.68 -18.46
N THR A 95 6.40 0.32 -18.26
CA THR A 95 5.30 1.27 -18.09
C THR A 95 5.49 2.10 -16.83
N ILE A 96 5.83 1.47 -15.70
CA ILE A 96 6.07 2.15 -14.42
C ILE A 96 7.25 3.12 -14.53
N VAL A 97 8.35 2.67 -15.14
CA VAL A 97 9.54 3.50 -15.39
C VAL A 97 9.20 4.68 -16.30
N SER A 98 8.41 4.46 -17.36
CA SER A 98 7.98 5.52 -18.27
C SER A 98 7.13 6.58 -17.57
N VAL A 99 6.21 6.18 -16.69
CA VAL A 99 5.43 7.12 -15.87
C VAL A 99 6.35 7.95 -14.97
N TYR A 100 7.31 7.30 -14.30
CA TYR A 100 8.28 7.98 -13.44
C TYR A 100 9.13 9.00 -14.21
N GLU A 101 9.66 8.61 -15.37
CA GLU A 101 10.53 9.46 -16.17
C GLU A 101 9.78 10.65 -16.77
N ASN A 102 8.57 10.43 -17.29
CA ASN A 102 7.73 11.50 -17.82
C ASN A 102 7.32 12.48 -16.72
N ALA A 103 6.88 12.00 -15.56
CA ALA A 103 6.61 12.86 -14.41
C ALA A 103 7.87 13.66 -14.00
N SER A 104 9.04 13.02 -14.06
CA SER A 104 10.30 13.69 -13.75
C SER A 104 10.68 14.76 -14.77
N ALA A 105 10.49 14.52 -16.07
CA ALA A 105 10.74 15.49 -17.13
C ALA A 105 9.82 16.72 -17.02
N LEU A 106 8.62 16.54 -16.48
CA LEU A 106 7.66 17.62 -16.19
C LEU A 106 7.95 18.36 -14.88
N GLY A 107 8.99 17.99 -14.13
CA GLY A 107 9.34 18.63 -12.86
C GLY A 107 8.38 18.28 -11.70
N LEU A 108 7.58 17.22 -11.85
CA LEU A 108 6.62 16.79 -10.85
C LEU A 108 7.35 16.11 -9.66
N PRO A 109 7.04 16.48 -8.40
CA PRO A 109 7.80 16.03 -7.22
C PRO A 109 7.34 14.68 -6.64
N GLN A 110 6.15 14.22 -7.00
CA GLN A 110 5.56 13.02 -6.43
C GLN A 110 6.27 11.74 -6.85
N GLY A 111 6.14 10.72 -6.02
CA GLY A 111 6.41 9.34 -6.33
C GLY A 111 5.23 8.66 -7.02
N ILE A 112 5.30 7.34 -7.09
CA ILE A 112 4.27 6.45 -7.65
C ILE A 112 3.98 5.37 -6.62
N LEU A 113 2.71 5.04 -6.40
CA LEU A 113 2.32 3.87 -5.63
C LEU A 113 2.03 2.71 -6.59
N VAL A 114 2.69 1.57 -6.37
CA VAL A 114 2.46 0.32 -7.10
C VAL A 114 1.84 -0.70 -6.14
N GLY A 115 0.57 -1.01 -6.36
CA GLY A 115 -0.18 -2.02 -5.63
C GLY A 115 0.04 -3.42 -6.21
N VAL A 116 0.58 -4.33 -5.41
CA VAL A 116 0.85 -5.72 -5.78
C VAL A 116 -0.06 -6.64 -4.95
N PRO A 117 -0.99 -7.41 -5.54
CA PRO A 117 -1.84 -8.28 -4.76
C PRO A 117 -1.02 -9.39 -4.10
N ILE A 118 -1.32 -9.72 -2.84
CA ILE A 118 -0.77 -10.90 -2.15
C ILE A 118 -0.96 -12.17 -3.02
N PRO A 119 0.00 -13.11 -3.07
CA PRO A 119 -0.19 -14.35 -3.81
C PRO A 119 -1.44 -15.11 -3.35
N GLU A 120 -2.12 -15.79 -4.29
CA GLU A 120 -3.44 -16.37 -4.05
C GLU A 120 -3.44 -17.43 -2.95
N GLU A 121 -2.41 -18.28 -2.88
CA GLU A 121 -2.30 -19.31 -1.84
C GLU A 121 -2.12 -18.77 -0.41
N TYR A 122 -1.74 -17.49 -0.25
CA TYR A 122 -1.52 -16.84 1.05
C TYR A 122 -2.58 -15.78 1.37
N ALA A 123 -3.51 -15.53 0.46
CA ALA A 123 -4.60 -14.58 0.68
C ALA A 123 -5.53 -15.09 1.78
N LEU A 124 -5.90 -14.20 2.71
CA LEU A 124 -6.91 -14.54 3.71
C LEU A 124 -8.30 -14.56 3.07
N ASP A 125 -9.23 -15.31 3.68
CA ASP A 125 -10.61 -15.35 3.23
C ASP A 125 -11.26 -13.95 3.36
N PRO A 126 -11.83 -13.38 2.27
CA PRO A 126 -12.35 -12.02 2.30
C PRO A 126 -13.50 -11.80 3.27
N GLU A 127 -14.45 -12.74 3.37
CA GLU A 127 -15.66 -12.54 4.17
C GLU A 127 -15.31 -12.50 5.67
N THR A 128 -14.52 -13.48 6.13
CA THR A 128 -14.07 -13.56 7.52
C THR A 128 -13.11 -12.43 7.88
N SER A 129 -12.22 -12.04 6.96
CA SER A 129 -11.24 -10.97 7.20
C SER A 129 -11.90 -9.61 7.33
N TRP A 130 -12.85 -9.26 6.46
CA TRP A 130 -13.57 -7.98 6.58
C TRP A 130 -14.37 -7.91 7.88
N ALA A 131 -15.07 -8.99 8.25
CA ALA A 131 -15.80 -9.05 9.52
C ALA A 131 -14.87 -8.93 10.74
N LEU A 132 -13.66 -9.51 10.67
CA LEU A 132 -12.64 -9.39 11.70
C LEU A 132 -12.09 -7.96 11.80
N ILE A 133 -11.78 -7.32 10.67
CA ILE A 133 -11.29 -5.94 10.61
C ILE A 133 -12.32 -4.97 11.20
N ASP A 134 -13.60 -5.11 10.82
CA ASP A 134 -14.67 -4.27 11.36
C ASP A 134 -14.78 -4.41 12.88
N ARG A 135 -14.69 -5.64 13.40
CA ARG A 135 -14.67 -5.90 14.84
C ARG A 135 -13.45 -5.28 15.51
N ALA A 136 -12.28 -5.40 14.89
CA ALA A 136 -11.03 -4.84 15.39
C ALA A 136 -11.09 -3.33 15.56
N LEU A 137 -11.70 -2.64 14.60
CA LEU A 137 -11.87 -1.19 14.64
C LEU A 137 -12.82 -0.76 15.78
N VAL A 138 -13.88 -1.53 16.03
CA VAL A 138 -14.78 -1.30 17.17
C VAL A 138 -14.04 -1.53 18.49
N GLU A 139 -13.34 -2.65 18.65
CA GLU A 139 -12.59 -2.96 19.87
C GLU A 139 -11.50 -1.92 20.15
N ALA A 140 -10.77 -1.45 19.13
CA ALA A 140 -9.77 -0.40 19.28
C ALA A 140 -10.39 0.90 19.80
N LYS A 141 -11.56 1.27 19.28
CA LYS A 141 -12.29 2.46 19.71
C LYS A 141 -12.79 2.34 21.15
N GLU A 142 -13.34 1.19 21.53
CA GLU A 142 -13.82 0.93 22.89
C GLU A 142 -12.68 0.90 23.91
N ALA A 143 -11.52 0.38 23.51
CA ALA A 143 -10.29 0.38 24.32
C ALA A 143 -9.60 1.76 24.39
N GLY A 144 -10.07 2.75 23.64
CA GLY A 144 -9.49 4.09 23.59
C GLY A 144 -8.09 4.14 22.94
N VAL A 145 -7.77 3.16 22.09
CA VAL A 145 -6.51 3.11 21.33
C VAL A 145 -6.56 4.14 20.22
N ASN A 146 -5.55 5.01 20.14
CA ASN A 146 -5.54 6.14 19.21
C ASN A 146 -4.17 6.36 18.56
N GLY A 147 -4.17 7.01 17.40
CA GLY A 147 -2.97 7.38 16.66
C GLY A 147 -2.06 6.18 16.34
N PRO A 148 -0.75 6.25 16.64
CA PRO A 148 0.21 5.22 16.22
C PRO A 148 -0.02 3.85 16.86
N GLU A 149 -0.78 3.77 17.96
CA GLU A 149 -1.06 2.51 18.66
C GLU A 149 -2.16 1.67 17.99
N VAL A 150 -2.98 2.29 17.11
CA VAL A 150 -4.09 1.59 16.42
C VAL A 150 -3.56 0.49 15.50
N THR A 151 -2.48 0.74 14.78
CA THR A 151 -1.93 -0.25 13.83
C THR A 151 -1.41 -1.51 14.55
N PRO A 152 -0.54 -1.41 15.57
CA PRO A 152 -0.11 -2.58 16.35
C PRO A 152 -1.29 -3.34 16.97
N PHE A 153 -2.27 -2.63 17.55
CA PHE A 153 -3.44 -3.25 18.16
C PHE A 153 -4.24 -4.11 17.18
N ILE A 154 -4.54 -3.57 16.00
CA ILE A 154 -5.32 -4.30 14.98
C ILE A 154 -4.53 -5.48 14.44
N LEU A 155 -3.23 -5.33 14.18
CA LEU A 155 -2.40 -6.43 13.68
C LEU A 155 -2.29 -7.58 14.69
N GLU A 156 -2.15 -7.28 15.99
CA GLU A 156 -2.13 -8.30 17.05
C GLU A 156 -3.48 -9.03 17.14
N LEU A 157 -4.59 -8.30 17.02
CA LEU A 157 -5.91 -8.92 17.00
C LEU A 157 -6.10 -9.82 15.77
N VAL A 158 -5.69 -9.35 14.59
CA VAL A 158 -5.77 -10.13 13.36
C VAL A 158 -4.92 -11.39 13.48
N GLU A 159 -3.71 -11.31 14.04
CA GLU A 159 -2.87 -12.49 14.32
C GLU A 159 -3.57 -13.50 15.21
N ARG A 160 -4.12 -13.05 16.33
CA ARG A 160 -4.80 -13.92 17.29
C ARG A 160 -6.02 -14.62 16.68
N GLU A 161 -6.86 -13.87 15.98
CA GLU A 161 -8.14 -14.35 15.45
C GLU A 161 -7.97 -15.18 14.17
N THR A 162 -6.87 -14.99 13.45
CA THR A 162 -6.48 -15.85 12.32
C THR A 162 -5.67 -17.07 12.77
N HIS A 163 -5.55 -17.33 14.08
CA HIS A 163 -4.74 -18.40 14.64
C HIS A 163 -3.29 -18.41 14.10
N GLY A 164 -2.75 -17.23 13.82
CA GLY A 164 -1.41 -17.03 13.28
C GLY A 164 -1.31 -17.06 11.76
N GLU A 165 -2.37 -17.34 10.99
CA GLU A 165 -2.31 -17.40 9.50
C GLU A 165 -1.95 -16.05 8.86
N SER A 166 -2.24 -14.92 9.52
CA SER A 166 -1.82 -13.60 9.02
C SER A 166 -0.30 -13.37 9.04
N VAL A 167 0.47 -14.16 9.82
CA VAL A 167 1.94 -14.06 9.86
C VAL A 167 2.58 -14.57 8.56
N PRO A 168 2.34 -15.81 8.09
CA PRO A 168 2.84 -16.27 6.80
C PRO A 168 2.26 -15.44 5.64
N ALA A 169 1.01 -14.97 5.74
CA ALA A 169 0.44 -14.05 4.74
C ALA A 169 1.22 -12.73 4.64
N ASN A 170 1.60 -12.13 5.78
CA ASN A 170 2.41 -10.90 5.81
C ASN A 170 3.83 -11.12 5.24
N LEU A 171 4.43 -12.28 5.50
CA LEU A 171 5.72 -12.63 4.92
C LEU A 171 5.61 -12.80 3.40
N ALA A 172 4.63 -13.57 2.93
CA ALA A 172 4.43 -13.84 1.51
C ALA A 172 4.14 -12.56 0.70
N LEU A 173 3.32 -11.63 1.22
CA LEU A 173 3.12 -10.35 0.55
C LEU A 173 4.40 -9.50 0.54
N LEU A 174 5.23 -9.55 1.59
CA LEU A 174 6.50 -8.80 1.63
C LEU A 174 7.50 -9.33 0.59
N GLU A 175 7.62 -10.65 0.49
CA GLU A 175 8.48 -11.32 -0.50
C GLU A 175 8.01 -10.99 -1.92
N ASN A 176 6.71 -11.12 -2.20
CA ASN A 176 6.14 -10.78 -3.50
C ASN A 176 6.34 -9.29 -3.87
N ASN A 177 6.14 -8.38 -2.91
CA ASN A 177 6.41 -6.95 -3.13
C ASN A 177 7.89 -6.69 -3.44
N ALA A 178 8.80 -7.38 -2.76
CA ALA A 178 10.24 -7.25 -2.99
C ALA A 178 10.64 -7.79 -4.38
N GLU A 179 10.07 -8.91 -4.83
CA GLU A 179 10.31 -9.44 -6.17
C GLU A 179 9.92 -8.44 -7.27
N VAL A 180 8.71 -7.87 -7.19
CA VAL A 180 8.24 -6.85 -8.14
C VAL A 180 9.10 -5.58 -8.05
N ALA A 181 9.48 -5.15 -6.86
CA ALA A 181 10.36 -4.00 -6.68
C ALA A 181 11.75 -4.21 -7.32
N VAL A 182 12.31 -5.42 -7.23
CA VAL A 182 13.56 -5.78 -7.89
C VAL A 182 13.41 -5.76 -9.41
N GLU A 183 12.29 -6.23 -9.95
CA GLU A 183 12.00 -6.18 -11.40
C GLU A 183 12.00 -4.74 -11.91
N ILE A 184 11.27 -3.84 -11.24
CA ILE A 184 11.22 -2.41 -11.57
C ILE A 184 12.62 -1.76 -11.41
N ALA A 185 13.34 -2.07 -10.33
CA ALA A 185 14.67 -1.52 -10.08
C ALA A 185 15.68 -1.93 -11.16
N LYS A 186 15.65 -3.20 -11.61
CA LYS A 186 16.48 -3.67 -12.74
C LYS A 186 16.16 -2.88 -14.02
N ARG A 187 14.88 -2.60 -14.28
CA ARG A 187 14.48 -1.86 -15.47
C ARG A 187 14.98 -0.41 -15.48
N PHE A 188 15.05 0.25 -14.32
CA PHE A 188 15.70 1.56 -14.18
C PHE A 188 17.21 1.53 -14.44
N GLN A 189 17.89 0.40 -14.20
CA GLN A 189 19.33 0.25 -14.43
C GLN A 189 19.66 -0.04 -15.89
N GLN A 190 18.83 -0.81 -16.58
CA GLN A 190 19.04 -1.17 -17.99
C GLN A 190 18.98 0.02 -18.96
N GLN A 191 18.39 1.14 -18.56
CA GLN A 191 18.41 2.41 -19.32
C GLN A 191 19.73 3.20 -19.19
N LEU A 192 20.58 2.85 -18.22
CA LEU A 192 21.84 3.55 -17.97
C LEU A 192 23.02 2.99 -18.78
N VAL A 193 22.78 1.95 -19.61
CA VAL A 193 23.76 1.29 -20.49
C VAL A 193 23.37 1.55 -21.93
#